data_AF-A0A3A1Y8A4-F1
#
_entry.id   AF-A0A3A1Y8A4-F1
#
_cell.length_a   1.000
_cell.length_b   1.000
_cell.length_c   1.000
_cell.angle_alpha   90.00
_cell.angle_beta   90.00
_cell.angle_gamma   90.00
#
_symmetry.space_group_name_H-M   'P 1'
#
loop_
_entity.id
_entity.type
_entity.pdbx_description
1 polymer ?
#
loop_
_entity_poly.entity_id
_entity_poly.type
_entity_poly.pdbx_seq_one_letter_code
_entity_poly.pdbx_strand_id
1 'polypeptide(L)'
;LGNGTNVTAADNVTITSPNGSTNIEGTNITANVAIDISGKEINMNNSNLSAGNIHTNATDGNSTITNNNFDTVNLTVDANGSNTFTGNNLNISGNVSLTGEPTDFSRNTGTIETNPIVNGDEVRTRTVKNDNPGLTINNASADVADDIVIDLNLDDWLEDEASDEIQRSGFADVEVHDTPLPTGEATSVSAQNVQLSTCYVTIDNVYVKYGVTESDMQNLTTLEIIEKYGINGADREAFTQACELVPGYQRTTLPRHSGKKAK
;
A
#
# COMPACT_ATOMS: atom_id res chain seq x y z
N LEU A 1 35.12 9.62 -20.26
CA LEU A 1 35.23 8.87 -21.52
C LEU A 1 34.20 9.43 -22.49
N GLY A 2 34.59 9.62 -23.75
CA GLY A 2 33.74 10.26 -24.76
C GLY A 2 33.13 9.26 -25.74
N ASN A 3 32.23 9.75 -26.58
CA ASN A 3 31.49 8.93 -27.53
C ASN A 3 32.43 8.13 -28.47
N GLY A 4 32.11 6.86 -28.67
CA GLY A 4 32.89 5.92 -29.49
C GLY A 4 34.10 5.31 -28.79
N THR A 5 34.32 5.61 -27.50
CA THR A 5 35.40 4.98 -26.72
C THR A 5 35.05 3.51 -26.46
N ASN A 6 36.03 2.62 -26.65
CA ASN A 6 35.94 1.21 -26.29
C ASN A 6 36.99 0.88 -25.22
N VAL A 7 36.55 0.35 -24.09
CA VAL A 7 37.42 -0.13 -23.02
C VAL A 7 37.15 -1.61 -22.82
N THR A 8 38.16 -2.45 -23.01
CA THR A 8 38.06 -3.89 -22.85
C THR A 8 39.18 -4.40 -21.96
N ALA A 9 38.84 -5.18 -20.94
CA ALA A 9 39.80 -5.84 -20.08
C ALA A 9 39.44 -7.32 -19.88
N ALA A 10 40.45 -8.17 -19.68
CA ALA A 10 40.24 -9.59 -19.42
C ALA A 10 39.68 -9.86 -18.02
N ASP A 11 39.94 -8.98 -17.05
CA ASP A 11 39.47 -9.14 -15.67
C ASP A 11 38.57 -7.97 -15.28
N ASN A 12 39.18 -6.85 -14.87
CA ASN A 12 38.47 -5.69 -14.35
C ASN A 12 38.73 -4.43 -15.19
N VAL A 13 37.74 -3.55 -15.23
CA VAL A 13 37.91 -2.16 -15.65
C VAL A 13 37.68 -1.26 -14.45
N THR A 14 38.62 -0.36 -14.17
CA THR A 14 38.50 0.62 -13.09
C THR A 14 38.66 2.02 -13.66
N ILE A 15 37.62 2.86 -13.51
CA ILE A 15 37.60 4.24 -13.97
C ILE A 15 37.39 5.14 -12.76
N THR A 16 38.41 5.91 -12.39
CA THR A 16 38.38 6.72 -11.17
C THR A 16 38.72 8.16 -11.46
N SER A 17 37.99 9.09 -10.84
CA SER A 17 38.33 10.51 -10.78
C SER A 17 38.31 10.98 -9.32
N PRO A 18 39.40 10.77 -8.55
CA PRO A 18 39.38 10.96 -7.10
C PRO A 18 38.98 12.37 -6.62
N ASN A 19 39.24 13.39 -7.44
CA ASN A 19 39.01 14.79 -7.09
C ASN A 19 37.97 15.48 -7.99
N GLY A 20 37.29 14.74 -8.87
CA GLY A 20 36.41 15.33 -9.86
C GLY A 20 35.32 14.37 -10.33
N SER A 21 34.43 14.85 -11.18
CA SER A 21 33.31 14.04 -11.69
C SER A 21 33.79 13.07 -12.79
N THR A 22 33.26 11.84 -12.78
CA THR A 22 33.47 10.87 -13.84
C THR A 22 32.34 10.99 -14.86
N ASN A 23 32.68 11.46 -16.06
CA ASN A 23 31.74 11.63 -17.17
C ASN A 23 31.98 10.53 -18.22
N ILE A 24 30.97 9.74 -18.54
CA ILE A 24 31.02 8.64 -19.52
C ILE A 24 29.87 8.83 -20.50
N GLU A 25 30.19 9.09 -21.76
CA GLU A 25 29.20 9.34 -22.80
C GLU A 25 29.48 8.41 -23.98
N GLY A 26 28.47 7.71 -24.50
CA GLY A 26 28.60 6.97 -25.76
C GLY A 26 29.70 5.90 -25.76
N THR A 27 30.00 5.27 -24.61
CA THR A 27 31.17 4.41 -24.43
C THR A 27 30.77 2.94 -24.34
N ASN A 28 31.58 2.03 -24.88
CA ASN A 28 31.44 0.59 -24.64
C ASN A 28 32.51 0.14 -23.64
N ILE A 29 32.08 -0.45 -22.53
CA ILE A 29 32.94 -0.97 -21.47
C ILE A 29 32.66 -2.45 -21.28
N THR A 30 33.70 -3.27 -21.43
CA THR A 30 33.59 -4.72 -21.29
C THR A 30 34.70 -5.24 -20.38
N ALA A 31 34.31 -6.01 -19.38
CA ALA A 31 35.21 -6.72 -18.48
C ALA A 31 34.64 -8.13 -18.22
N ASN A 32 35.44 -9.13 -17.88
CA ASN A 32 34.87 -10.44 -17.54
C ASN A 32 34.41 -10.51 -16.08
N VAL A 33 35.13 -9.82 -15.17
CA VAL A 33 34.91 -9.91 -13.72
C VAL A 33 34.11 -8.71 -13.23
N ALA A 34 34.67 -7.50 -13.29
CA ALA A 34 34.01 -6.32 -12.76
C ALA A 34 34.30 -5.02 -13.52
N ILE A 35 33.36 -4.08 -13.46
CA ILE A 35 33.55 -2.68 -13.84
C ILE A 35 33.31 -1.82 -12.60
N ASP A 36 34.34 -1.11 -12.16
CA ASP A 36 34.28 -0.20 -11.02
C ASP A 36 34.48 1.25 -11.48
N ILE A 37 33.49 2.10 -11.22
CA ILE A 37 33.49 3.49 -11.66
C ILE A 37 33.31 4.38 -10.44
N SER A 38 34.27 5.27 -10.18
CA SER A 38 34.18 6.19 -9.04
C SER A 38 34.58 7.61 -9.41
N GLY A 39 34.03 8.56 -8.67
CA GLY A 39 34.35 9.97 -8.79
C GLY A 39 33.54 10.77 -7.78
N LYS A 40 33.80 12.09 -7.72
CA LYS A 40 33.02 12.98 -6.86
C LYS A 40 31.53 12.95 -7.20
N GLU A 41 31.24 12.95 -8.50
CA GLU A 41 29.93 12.76 -9.11
C GLU A 41 30.08 11.79 -10.27
N ILE A 42 29.00 11.10 -10.63
CA ILE A 42 28.95 10.22 -11.79
C ILE A 42 27.93 10.77 -12.79
N ASN A 43 28.34 10.96 -14.04
CA ASN A 43 27.44 11.22 -15.15
C ASN A 43 27.70 10.19 -16.24
N MET A 44 26.73 9.33 -16.49
CA MET A 44 26.85 8.26 -17.48
C MET A 44 25.63 8.24 -18.39
N ASN A 45 25.86 8.41 -19.69
CA ASN A 45 24.78 8.38 -20.65
C ASN A 45 25.14 7.66 -21.95
N ASN A 46 24.12 7.01 -22.53
CA ASN A 46 24.19 6.36 -23.84
C ASN A 46 25.36 5.35 -23.97
N SER A 47 25.69 4.63 -22.91
CA SER A 47 26.84 3.73 -22.85
C SER A 47 26.41 2.27 -22.68
N ASN A 48 27.25 1.34 -23.13
CA ASN A 48 27.04 -0.09 -23.00
C ASN A 48 28.07 -0.67 -22.01
N LEU A 49 27.60 -1.34 -20.97
CA LEU A 49 28.45 -1.92 -19.94
C LEU A 49 28.13 -3.41 -19.81
N SER A 50 29.17 -4.25 -19.91
CA SER A 50 29.04 -5.70 -19.75
C SER A 50 30.17 -6.24 -18.87
N ALA A 51 29.80 -6.85 -17.74
CA ALA A 51 30.72 -7.52 -16.81
C ALA A 51 29.99 -8.41 -15.80
N GLY A 52 30.72 -9.28 -15.11
CA GLY A 52 30.16 -10.06 -14.00
C GLY A 52 29.49 -9.18 -12.94
N ASN A 53 30.15 -8.10 -12.51
CA ASN A 53 29.56 -7.11 -11.60
C ASN A 53 29.85 -5.69 -12.10
N ILE A 54 28.92 -4.76 -11.86
CA ILE A 54 29.10 -3.35 -12.16
C ILE A 54 28.82 -2.54 -10.90
N HIS A 55 29.80 -1.74 -10.49
CA HIS A 55 29.70 -0.81 -9.37
C HIS A 55 29.99 0.61 -9.83
N THR A 56 29.10 1.54 -9.50
CA THR A 56 29.36 2.98 -9.63
C THR A 56 29.24 3.65 -8.27
N ASN A 57 30.16 4.57 -7.95
CA ASN A 57 30.20 5.27 -6.67
C ASN A 57 30.47 6.77 -6.86
N ALA A 58 29.43 7.59 -6.66
CA ALA A 58 29.54 9.05 -6.54
C ALA A 58 29.84 9.43 -5.08
N THR A 59 31.11 9.69 -4.78
CA THR A 59 31.61 9.74 -3.40
C THR A 59 31.18 10.97 -2.61
N ASP A 60 30.95 12.12 -3.24
CA ASP A 60 30.57 13.35 -2.54
C ASP A 60 29.35 14.05 -3.17
N GLY A 61 28.67 13.39 -4.10
CA GLY A 61 27.68 14.05 -4.94
C GLY A 61 26.73 13.10 -5.64
N ASN A 62 26.15 13.60 -6.73
CA ASN A 62 25.05 12.93 -7.42
C ASN A 62 25.56 11.86 -8.38
N SER A 63 24.74 10.85 -8.60
CA SER A 63 24.87 9.90 -9.70
C SER A 63 23.74 10.12 -10.70
N THR A 64 24.08 10.39 -11.96
CA THR A 64 23.11 10.53 -13.06
C THR A 64 23.48 9.51 -14.13
N ILE A 65 22.68 8.46 -14.22
CA ILE A 65 22.89 7.32 -15.12
C ILE A 65 21.65 7.13 -15.98
N THR A 66 21.76 7.49 -17.25
CA THR A 66 20.61 7.52 -18.16
C THR A 66 20.86 6.85 -19.50
N ASN A 67 19.86 6.17 -20.05
CA ASN A 67 19.90 5.64 -21.42
C ASN A 67 21.07 4.67 -21.68
N ASN A 68 21.52 3.95 -20.67
CA ASN A 68 22.61 2.98 -20.80
C ASN A 68 22.07 1.55 -20.98
N ASN A 69 22.89 0.67 -21.53
CA ASN A 69 22.64 -0.77 -21.56
C ASN A 69 23.54 -1.46 -20.53
N PHE A 70 22.93 -2.17 -19.58
CA PHE A 70 23.64 -2.96 -18.57
C PHE A 70 23.43 -4.44 -18.81
N ASP A 71 24.53 -5.18 -18.93
CA ASP A 71 24.54 -6.63 -19.06
C ASP A 71 25.45 -7.22 -17.98
N THR A 72 24.88 -7.65 -16.85
CA THR A 72 25.66 -8.01 -15.67
C THR A 72 24.94 -8.99 -14.74
N VAL A 73 25.67 -9.59 -13.79
CA VAL A 73 25.03 -10.35 -12.71
C VAL A 73 24.53 -9.40 -11.64
N ASN A 74 25.37 -8.52 -11.11
CA ASN A 74 24.96 -7.58 -10.07
C ASN A 74 25.28 -6.14 -10.47
N LEU A 75 24.35 -5.24 -10.17
CA LEU A 75 24.50 -3.80 -10.35
C LEU A 75 24.35 -3.10 -9.01
N THR A 76 25.37 -2.32 -8.64
CA THR A 76 25.31 -1.41 -7.48
C THR A 76 25.60 0.01 -7.95
N VAL A 77 24.70 0.94 -7.60
CA VAL A 77 24.81 2.35 -7.93
C VAL A 77 24.73 3.16 -6.65
N ASP A 78 25.88 3.63 -6.17
CA ASP A 78 25.96 4.42 -4.96
C ASP A 78 26.11 5.91 -5.26
N ALA A 79 25.35 6.72 -4.53
CA ALA A 79 25.48 8.17 -4.53
C ALA A 79 25.30 8.72 -3.12
N ASN A 80 26.22 9.57 -2.68
CA ASN A 80 26.05 10.31 -1.42
C ASN A 80 25.08 11.50 -1.56
N GLY A 81 24.83 11.96 -2.79
CA GLY A 81 23.77 12.91 -3.12
C GLY A 81 22.51 12.22 -3.65
N SER A 82 21.92 12.78 -4.71
CA SER A 82 20.80 12.16 -5.41
C SER A 82 21.24 11.08 -6.39
N ASN A 83 20.41 10.08 -6.61
CA ASN A 83 20.64 9.02 -7.59
C ASN A 83 19.54 9.03 -8.66
N THR A 84 19.87 9.44 -9.87
CA THR A 84 18.98 9.43 -11.02
C THR A 84 19.37 8.28 -11.94
N PHE A 85 18.58 7.20 -11.92
CA PHE A 85 18.82 5.99 -12.70
C PHE A 85 17.62 5.72 -13.61
N THR A 86 17.62 6.34 -14.81
CA THR A 86 16.41 6.35 -15.66
C THR A 86 16.63 6.05 -17.13
N GLY A 87 15.64 5.44 -17.77
CA GLY A 87 15.71 5.18 -19.22
C GLY A 87 16.72 4.11 -19.63
N ASN A 88 17.26 3.32 -18.69
CA ASN A 88 18.27 2.31 -18.98
C ASN A 88 17.61 1.01 -19.46
N ASN A 89 18.34 0.24 -20.28
CA ASN A 89 18.00 -1.14 -20.62
C ASN A 89 18.81 -2.09 -19.74
N LEU A 90 18.12 -2.92 -18.97
CA LEU A 90 18.70 -3.77 -17.94
C LEU A 90 18.62 -5.24 -18.39
N ASN A 91 19.75 -5.94 -18.36
CA ASN A 91 19.83 -7.38 -18.43
C ASN A 91 20.63 -7.86 -17.22
N ILE A 92 19.95 -7.99 -16.09
CA ILE A 92 20.59 -8.21 -14.78
C ILE A 92 20.07 -9.50 -14.16
N SER A 93 20.92 -10.51 -14.08
CA SER A 93 20.52 -11.84 -13.59
C SER A 93 20.61 -12.03 -12.07
N GLY A 94 21.02 -10.99 -11.35
CA GLY A 94 21.15 -10.96 -9.90
C GLY A 94 20.57 -9.68 -9.33
N ASN A 95 21.28 -9.05 -8.40
CA ASN A 95 20.73 -7.94 -7.62
C ASN A 95 20.93 -6.59 -8.30
N VAL A 96 19.95 -5.70 -8.08
CA VAL A 96 20.05 -4.27 -8.38
C VAL A 96 19.95 -3.52 -7.05
N SER A 97 20.98 -2.74 -6.72
CA SER A 97 21.02 -1.93 -5.50
C SER A 97 21.35 -0.48 -5.84
N LEU A 98 20.56 0.45 -5.31
CA LEU A 98 20.78 1.89 -5.48
C LEU A 98 20.79 2.58 -4.12
N THR A 99 21.73 3.49 -3.92
CA THR A 99 21.73 4.39 -2.77
C THR A 99 21.78 5.85 -3.23
N GLY A 100 21.13 6.72 -2.45
CA GLY A 100 21.06 8.16 -2.68
C GLY A 100 19.71 8.74 -2.29
N GLU A 101 19.69 10.02 -1.95
CA GLU A 101 18.46 10.71 -1.55
C GLU A 101 18.32 12.06 -2.28
N PRO A 102 17.28 12.24 -3.10
CA PRO A 102 16.30 11.23 -3.55
C PRO A 102 16.91 10.19 -4.51
N THR A 103 16.27 9.03 -4.63
CA THR A 103 16.53 8.04 -5.70
C THR A 103 15.37 8.00 -6.69
N ASP A 104 15.68 8.14 -7.98
CA ASP A 104 14.75 7.99 -9.10
C ASP A 104 15.14 6.76 -9.92
N PHE A 105 14.36 5.69 -9.78
CA PHE A 105 14.46 4.45 -10.56
C PHE A 105 13.24 4.32 -11.47
N SER A 106 13.23 5.05 -12.59
CA SER A 106 12.08 5.13 -13.49
C SER A 106 12.43 4.96 -14.97
N ARG A 107 11.43 4.61 -15.78
CA ARG A 107 11.53 4.46 -17.25
C ARG A 107 12.58 3.45 -17.72
N ASN A 108 13.05 2.57 -16.85
CA ASN A 108 13.96 1.49 -17.21
C ASN A 108 13.18 0.37 -17.92
N THR A 109 13.89 -0.42 -18.73
CA THR A 109 13.34 -1.51 -19.53
C THR A 109 14.23 -2.74 -19.41
N GLY A 110 13.78 -3.89 -19.94
CA GLY A 110 14.57 -5.12 -19.97
C GLY A 110 14.14 -6.11 -18.90
N THR A 111 15.09 -6.83 -18.31
CA THR A 111 14.85 -7.87 -17.30
C THR A 111 15.81 -7.73 -16.11
N ILE A 112 15.25 -7.83 -14.91
CA ILE A 112 15.98 -8.00 -13.65
C ILE A 112 15.50 -9.26 -12.93
N GLU A 113 16.35 -9.86 -12.12
CA GLU A 113 15.98 -11.11 -11.45
C GLU A 113 15.04 -10.89 -10.26
N THR A 114 15.35 -9.92 -9.41
CA THR A 114 14.58 -9.58 -8.21
C THR A 114 14.23 -8.10 -8.19
N ASN A 115 13.37 -7.71 -7.26
CA ASN A 115 13.08 -6.30 -7.03
C ASN A 115 14.37 -5.53 -6.66
N PRO A 116 14.50 -4.26 -7.07
CA PRO A 116 15.63 -3.45 -6.70
C PRO A 116 15.58 -3.10 -5.21
N ILE A 117 16.75 -3.02 -4.60
CA ILE A 117 16.95 -2.49 -3.26
C ILE A 117 17.30 -1.01 -3.39
N VAL A 118 16.52 -0.13 -2.79
CA VAL A 118 16.78 1.32 -2.77
C VAL A 118 16.96 1.75 -1.32
N ASN A 119 18.12 2.35 -1.03
CA ASN A 119 18.48 2.81 0.33
C ASN A 119 18.36 1.71 1.41
N GLY A 120 18.61 0.46 1.03
CA GLY A 120 18.56 -0.71 1.93
C GLY A 120 17.20 -1.41 1.99
N ASP A 121 16.15 -0.82 1.42
CA ASP A 121 14.81 -1.40 1.40
C ASP A 121 14.46 -1.98 0.03
N GLU A 122 13.89 -3.18 0.00
CA GLU A 122 13.37 -3.76 -1.24
C GLU A 122 12.14 -2.96 -1.71
N VAL A 123 12.19 -2.44 -2.94
CA VAL A 123 11.07 -1.68 -3.50
C VAL A 123 9.96 -2.64 -3.92
N ARG A 124 8.72 -2.32 -3.57
CA ARG A 124 7.54 -3.11 -3.93
C ARG A 124 7.41 -3.30 -5.46
N THR A 125 7.00 -4.50 -5.87
CA THR A 125 6.87 -4.91 -7.28
C THR A 125 5.96 -3.96 -8.05
N ARG A 126 4.81 -3.58 -7.47
CA ARG A 126 3.86 -2.65 -8.07
C ARG A 126 4.49 -1.28 -8.33
N THR A 127 5.24 -0.74 -7.37
CA THR A 127 5.93 0.55 -7.54
C THR A 127 6.93 0.47 -8.69
N VAL A 128 7.77 -0.58 -8.69
CA VAL A 128 8.78 -0.78 -9.74
C VAL A 128 8.12 -0.86 -11.12
N LYS A 129 7.03 -1.63 -11.27
CA LYS A 129 6.32 -1.78 -12.55
C LYS A 129 5.59 -0.52 -13.00
N ASN A 130 5.04 0.27 -12.07
CA ASN A 130 4.39 1.54 -12.39
C ASN A 130 5.42 2.54 -12.94
N ASP A 131 6.58 2.62 -12.30
CA ASP A 131 7.64 3.54 -12.70
C ASP A 131 8.43 3.04 -13.92
N ASN A 132 8.43 1.72 -14.17
CA ASN A 132 9.18 1.04 -15.22
C ASN A 132 8.30 0.04 -15.99
N PRO A 133 7.33 0.52 -16.80
CA PRO A 133 6.35 -0.36 -17.45
C PRO A 133 6.94 -1.34 -18.46
N GLY A 134 8.16 -1.08 -18.96
CA GLY A 134 8.89 -1.96 -19.87
C GLY A 134 9.88 -2.90 -19.19
N LEU A 135 9.90 -2.94 -17.84
CA LEU A 135 10.81 -3.77 -17.07
C LEU A 135 10.13 -5.06 -16.61
N THR A 136 10.77 -6.18 -16.87
CA THR A 136 10.36 -7.50 -16.40
C THR A 136 11.16 -7.87 -15.15
N ILE A 137 10.47 -8.43 -14.14
CA ILE A 137 11.09 -8.94 -12.91
C ILE A 137 10.78 -10.44 -12.84
N ASN A 138 11.80 -11.30 -12.92
CA ASN A 138 11.60 -12.75 -13.03
C ASN A 138 11.06 -13.36 -11.73
N ASN A 139 11.73 -13.07 -10.62
CA ASN A 139 11.36 -13.50 -9.28
C ASN A 139 10.88 -12.29 -8.48
N ALA A 140 9.79 -11.70 -8.94
CA ALA A 140 9.18 -10.56 -8.28
C ALA A 140 8.81 -10.92 -6.83
N SER A 141 9.16 -10.04 -5.90
CA SER A 141 8.75 -10.17 -4.50
C SER A 141 7.22 -10.15 -4.44
N ALA A 142 6.64 -11.00 -3.59
CA ALA A 142 5.21 -10.95 -3.34
C ALA A 142 4.94 -9.60 -2.67
N ASP A 143 4.27 -8.70 -3.39
CA ASP A 143 3.71 -7.52 -2.74
C ASP A 143 2.78 -8.05 -1.66
N VAL A 144 3.16 -7.86 -0.40
CA VAL A 144 2.27 -8.12 0.72
C VAL A 144 1.02 -7.34 0.38
N ALA A 145 -0.07 -8.06 0.16
CA ALA A 145 -1.32 -7.48 -0.28
C ALA A 145 -1.70 -6.37 0.71
N ASP A 146 -1.42 -5.13 0.31
CA ASP A 146 -2.23 -3.98 0.70
C ASP A 146 -3.65 -4.12 0.09
N ASP A 147 -3.97 -5.24 -0.58
CA ASP A 147 -5.33 -5.66 -0.96
C ASP A 147 -6.19 -6.07 0.25
N ILE A 148 -6.08 -5.36 1.37
CA ILE A 148 -7.32 -4.80 1.88
C ILE A 148 -7.62 -3.61 0.97
N VAL A 149 -8.10 -3.90 -0.24
CA VAL A 149 -8.96 -2.96 -0.94
C VAL A 149 -10.18 -2.88 -0.04
N ILE A 150 -10.18 -1.93 0.89
CA ILE A 150 -11.44 -1.46 1.46
C ILE A 150 -12.14 -0.92 0.22
N ASP A 151 -13.08 -1.68 -0.31
CA ASP A 151 -13.97 -1.19 -1.35
C ASP A 151 -14.71 0.00 -0.75
N LEU A 152 -14.27 1.20 -1.11
CA LEU A 152 -14.86 2.45 -0.63
C LEU A 152 -16.16 2.75 -1.38
N ASN A 153 -16.50 1.99 -2.43
CA ASN A 153 -17.84 1.97 -3.01
C ASN A 153 -18.75 1.09 -2.15
N LEU A 154 -19.03 1.54 -0.92
CA LEU A 154 -20.11 0.97 -0.12
C LEU A 154 -21.45 0.95 -0.88
N ASP A 155 -21.63 1.89 -1.81
CA ASP A 155 -22.84 2.02 -2.60
C ASP A 155 -23.04 0.86 -3.60
N ASP A 156 -21.97 0.21 -4.09
CA ASP A 156 -22.09 -0.96 -4.98
C ASP A 156 -22.45 -2.25 -4.22
N TRP A 157 -22.30 -2.25 -2.89
CA TRP A 157 -22.63 -3.36 -2.00
C TRP A 157 -24.02 -3.23 -1.38
N LEU A 158 -24.60 -2.04 -1.46
CA LEU A 158 -25.97 -1.79 -1.07
C LEU A 158 -26.84 -2.06 -2.30
N GLU A 159 -27.69 -3.09 -2.22
CA GLU A 159 -28.70 -3.30 -3.23
C GLU A 159 -29.55 -2.01 -3.36
N ASP A 160 -29.58 -1.42 -4.56
CA ASP A 160 -30.37 -0.21 -4.88
C ASP A 160 -31.88 -0.40 -4.63
N GLU A 161 -32.30 -1.66 -4.59
CA GLU A 161 -33.62 -2.05 -4.16
C GLU A 161 -33.51 -2.74 -2.80
N ALA A 162 -34.32 -2.31 -1.84
CA ALA A 162 -34.52 -3.07 -0.63
C ALA A 162 -34.95 -4.48 -1.06
N SER A 163 -34.12 -5.49 -0.78
CA SER A 163 -34.48 -6.90 -0.96
C SER A 163 -35.89 -7.07 -0.43
N ASP A 164 -36.76 -7.71 -1.22
CA ASP A 164 -38.15 -8.00 -0.90
C ASP A 164 -38.27 -8.24 0.60
N GLU A 165 -39.13 -7.45 1.26
CA GLU A 165 -39.42 -7.49 2.69
C GLU A 165 -39.10 -8.88 3.24
N ILE A 166 -38.23 -8.97 4.25
CA ILE A 166 -38.24 -10.15 5.14
C ILE A 166 -39.63 -10.15 5.78
N GLN A 167 -40.60 -10.73 5.08
CA GLN A 167 -41.93 -10.91 5.58
C GLN A 167 -41.77 -11.90 6.73
N ARG A 168 -41.94 -11.39 7.96
CA ARG A 168 -42.02 -12.16 9.20
C ARG A 168 -43.23 -13.11 9.24
N SER A 169 -43.67 -13.63 8.10
CA SER A 169 -44.91 -14.38 7.93
C SER A 169 -44.69 -15.85 7.53
N GLY A 170 -43.49 -16.41 7.73
CA GLY A 170 -43.20 -17.79 7.31
C GLY A 170 -42.26 -18.64 8.19
N PHE A 171 -41.46 -18.04 9.07
CA PHE A 171 -40.51 -18.80 9.89
C PHE A 171 -41.11 -19.07 11.27
N ALA A 172 -41.72 -20.25 11.40
CA ALA A 172 -42.30 -20.71 12.66
C ALA A 172 -41.25 -21.13 13.71
N ASP A 173 -39.96 -21.19 13.37
CA ASP A 173 -38.90 -21.50 14.33
C ASP A 173 -37.64 -20.67 13.98
N VAL A 174 -37.55 -19.46 14.53
CA VAL A 174 -36.27 -18.75 14.65
C VAL A 174 -35.77 -19.04 16.07
N GLU A 175 -34.80 -19.94 16.19
CA GLU A 175 -34.09 -20.14 17.46
C GLU A 175 -33.18 -18.93 17.70
N VAL A 176 -33.59 -18.08 18.65
CA VAL A 176 -32.76 -16.98 19.14
C VAL A 176 -31.73 -17.56 20.10
N HIS A 177 -30.47 -17.58 19.67
CA HIS A 177 -29.35 -17.86 20.57
C HIS A 177 -28.75 -16.56 21.09
N ASP A 178 -29.09 -16.20 22.33
CA ASP A 178 -28.45 -15.13 23.10
C ASP A 178 -27.06 -15.55 23.59
N THR A 179 -26.16 -15.89 22.67
CA THR A 179 -24.75 -16.15 23.00
C THR A 179 -23.92 -14.90 22.74
N PRO A 180 -23.27 -14.32 23.77
CA PRO A 180 -22.33 -13.23 23.59
C PRO A 180 -21.19 -13.68 22.68
N LEU A 181 -20.85 -12.87 21.67
CA LEU A 181 -19.71 -13.16 20.80
C LEU A 181 -18.40 -13.05 21.61
N PRO A 182 -17.53 -14.08 21.57
CA PRO A 182 -16.20 -14.02 22.16
C PRO A 182 -15.34 -12.94 21.50
N THR A 183 -14.39 -12.39 22.26
CA THR A 183 -13.48 -11.36 21.77
C THR A 183 -12.57 -11.92 20.66
N GLY A 184 -12.60 -11.31 19.47
CA GLY A 184 -11.69 -11.63 18.36
C GLY A 184 -12.24 -12.57 17.28
N GLU A 185 -13.52 -12.96 17.33
CA GLU A 185 -14.15 -13.67 16.21
C GLU A 185 -14.55 -12.73 15.07
N ALA A 186 -14.32 -13.16 13.84
CA ALA A 186 -14.80 -12.49 12.64
C ALA A 186 -16.30 -12.78 12.43
N THR A 187 -17.11 -11.74 12.31
CA THR A 187 -18.53 -11.84 11.94
C THR A 187 -18.64 -12.19 10.45
N SER A 188 -19.21 -13.35 10.13
CA SER A 188 -19.58 -13.69 8.75
C SER A 188 -21.06 -13.39 8.52
N VAL A 189 -21.37 -12.42 7.66
CA VAL A 189 -22.73 -12.20 7.17
C VAL A 189 -23.00 -13.25 6.09
N SER A 190 -24.02 -14.07 6.28
CA SER A 190 -24.55 -14.95 5.24
C SER A 190 -26.02 -14.63 5.02
N ALA A 191 -26.58 -14.98 3.87
CA ALA A 191 -28.00 -14.75 3.56
C ALA A 191 -29.00 -15.35 4.57
N GLN A 192 -28.52 -16.16 5.53
CA GLN A 192 -29.31 -16.87 6.52
C GLN A 192 -28.96 -16.49 7.96
N ASN A 193 -27.97 -15.61 8.18
CA ASN A 193 -27.50 -15.26 9.53
C ASN A 193 -27.08 -13.79 9.61
N VAL A 194 -27.80 -13.01 10.42
CA VAL A 194 -27.54 -11.59 10.68
C VAL A 194 -27.22 -11.43 12.17
N GLN A 195 -25.96 -11.15 12.49
CA GLN A 195 -25.54 -10.81 13.85
C GLN A 195 -25.61 -9.29 14.04
N LEU A 196 -26.72 -8.82 14.63
CA LEU A 196 -26.90 -7.43 15.05
C LEU A 196 -26.16 -7.21 16.38
N SER A 197 -25.35 -6.14 16.47
CA SER A 197 -24.76 -5.74 17.75
C SER A 197 -25.89 -5.48 18.75
N THR A 198 -25.87 -6.22 19.85
CA THR A 198 -26.83 -6.12 20.96
C THR A 198 -26.97 -4.69 21.48
N CYS A 199 -25.92 -3.88 21.34
CA CYS A 199 -25.93 -2.45 21.64
C CYS A 199 -27.04 -1.70 20.87
N TYR A 200 -27.09 -1.82 19.54
CA TYR A 200 -28.05 -1.06 18.72
C TYR A 200 -29.50 -1.52 18.91
N VAL A 201 -29.71 -2.82 19.09
CA VAL A 201 -31.04 -3.38 19.39
C VAL A 201 -31.54 -2.90 20.76
N THR A 202 -30.65 -2.85 21.75
CA THR A 202 -30.97 -2.32 23.08
C THR A 202 -31.26 -0.82 23.01
N ILE A 203 -30.49 -0.06 22.22
CA ILE A 203 -30.71 1.37 22.01
C ILE A 203 -32.11 1.63 21.43
N ASP A 204 -32.47 0.94 20.35
CA ASP A 204 -33.76 1.13 19.67
C ASP A 204 -34.94 0.78 20.60
N ASN A 205 -34.88 -0.35 21.29
CA ASN A 205 -35.91 -0.77 22.23
C ASN A 205 -36.15 0.25 23.35
N VAL A 206 -35.06 0.81 23.92
CA VAL A 206 -35.20 1.81 24.98
C VAL A 206 -35.69 3.14 24.39
N TYR A 207 -35.25 3.54 23.20
CA TYR A 207 -35.73 4.78 22.57
C TYR A 207 -37.22 4.73 22.24
N VAL A 208 -37.72 3.59 21.76
CA VAL A 208 -39.16 3.35 21.58
C VAL A 208 -39.89 3.43 22.92
N LYS A 209 -39.36 2.80 23.98
CA LYS A 209 -39.96 2.81 25.33
C LYS A 209 -40.10 4.22 25.91
N TYR A 210 -39.11 5.08 25.68
CA TYR A 210 -39.09 6.45 26.18
C TYR A 210 -39.69 7.47 25.20
N GLY A 211 -40.20 7.02 24.04
CA GLY A 211 -40.81 7.88 23.04
C GLY A 211 -39.85 8.90 22.44
N VAL A 212 -38.59 8.52 22.27
CA VAL A 212 -37.56 9.39 21.69
C VAL A 212 -37.94 9.73 20.26
N THR A 213 -38.03 11.02 19.96
CA THR A 213 -38.44 11.46 18.62
C THR A 213 -37.37 11.16 17.58
N GLU A 214 -37.80 10.88 16.35
CA GLU A 214 -36.90 10.66 15.22
C GLU A 214 -35.94 11.84 15.01
N SER A 215 -36.43 13.07 15.20
CA SER A 215 -35.60 14.28 15.15
C SER A 215 -34.51 14.28 16.22
N ASP A 216 -34.79 13.77 17.42
CA ASP A 216 -33.81 13.74 18.50
C ASP A 216 -32.80 12.62 18.31
N MET A 217 -33.23 11.45 17.83
CA MET A 217 -32.31 10.35 17.48
C MET A 217 -31.27 10.76 16.42
N GLN A 218 -31.64 11.73 15.56
CA GLN A 218 -30.78 12.25 14.49
C GLN A 218 -29.82 13.35 14.95
N ASN A 219 -30.24 14.19 15.90
CA ASN A 219 -29.54 15.42 16.23
C ASN A 219 -28.85 15.38 17.60
N LEU A 220 -29.16 14.38 18.42
CA LEU A 220 -28.61 14.23 19.76
C LEU A 220 -27.81 12.94 19.84
N THR A 221 -26.70 13.00 20.56
CA THR A 221 -25.92 11.84 20.94
C THR A 221 -26.69 10.96 21.93
N THR A 222 -26.30 9.70 22.04
CA THR A 222 -26.89 8.76 23.02
C THR A 222 -26.90 9.32 24.44
N LEU A 223 -25.84 10.03 24.85
CA LEU A 223 -25.77 10.66 26.16
C LEU A 223 -26.80 11.79 26.32
N GLU A 224 -26.92 12.66 25.31
CA GLU A 224 -27.88 13.76 25.31
C GLU A 224 -29.33 13.26 25.29
N ILE A 225 -29.60 12.13 24.63
CA ILE A 225 -30.92 11.49 24.65
C ILE A 225 -31.21 10.90 26.03
N ILE A 226 -30.25 10.20 26.63
CA ILE A 226 -30.37 9.66 28.00
C ILE A 226 -30.71 10.78 28.99
N GLU A 227 -30.04 11.92 28.86
CA GLU A 227 -30.29 13.08 29.72
C GLU A 227 -31.64 13.77 29.43
N LYS A 228 -31.95 14.01 28.14
CA LYS A 228 -33.17 14.71 27.72
C LYS A 228 -34.44 13.93 28.06
N TYR A 229 -34.43 12.62 27.88
CA TYR A 229 -35.58 11.74 28.11
C TYR A 229 -35.58 11.11 29.51
N GLY A 230 -34.59 11.46 30.35
CA GLY A 230 -34.51 11.01 31.74
C GLY A 230 -34.35 9.48 31.88
N ILE A 231 -33.65 8.84 30.93
CA ILE A 231 -33.40 7.40 30.94
C ILE A 231 -32.52 7.06 32.14
N ASN A 232 -33.01 6.22 33.04
CA ASN A 232 -32.35 5.90 34.31
C ASN A 232 -32.59 4.45 34.75
N GLY A 233 -31.91 4.04 35.83
CA GLY A 233 -32.09 2.71 36.42
C GLY A 233 -31.72 1.58 35.46
N ALA A 234 -32.57 0.55 35.40
CA ALA A 234 -32.32 -0.68 34.66
C ALA A 234 -32.10 -0.46 33.15
N ASP A 235 -32.75 0.53 32.54
CA ASP A 235 -32.59 0.80 31.11
C ASP A 235 -31.23 1.43 30.79
N ARG A 236 -30.71 2.28 31.69
CA ARG A 236 -29.35 2.84 31.57
C ARG A 236 -28.27 1.78 31.78
N GLU A 237 -28.50 0.87 32.71
CA GLU A 237 -27.61 -0.27 32.94
C GLU A 237 -27.59 -1.21 31.74
N ALA A 238 -28.75 -1.47 31.12
CA ALA A 238 -28.85 -2.23 29.87
C ALA A 238 -28.06 -1.57 28.72
N PHE A 239 -28.12 -0.23 28.57
CA PHE A 239 -27.27 0.49 27.61
C PHE A 239 -25.79 0.28 27.89
N THR A 240 -25.35 0.46 29.13
CA THR A 240 -23.93 0.33 29.48
C THR A 240 -23.44 -1.10 29.26
N GLN A 241 -24.19 -2.11 29.68
CA GLN A 241 -23.81 -3.52 29.48
C GLN A 241 -23.81 -3.91 28.01
N ALA A 242 -24.81 -3.49 27.23
CA ALA A 242 -24.90 -3.84 25.82
C ALA A 242 -23.87 -3.11 24.95
N CYS A 243 -23.42 -1.92 25.37
CA CYS A 243 -22.56 -1.04 24.57
C CYS A 243 -21.15 -0.80 25.15
N GLU A 244 -20.76 -1.46 26.24
CA GLU A 244 -19.45 -1.27 26.91
C GLU A 244 -18.27 -1.44 25.95
N LEU A 245 -18.41 -2.36 25.00
CA LEU A 245 -17.39 -2.70 24.01
C LEU A 245 -17.44 -1.84 22.73
N VAL A 246 -18.39 -0.89 22.62
CA VAL A 246 -18.53 0.00 21.46
C VAL A 246 -17.83 1.34 21.78
N PRO A 247 -16.63 1.59 21.23
CA PRO A 247 -15.87 2.80 21.56
C PRO A 247 -16.65 4.06 21.19
N GLY A 248 -16.91 4.92 22.17
CA GLY A 248 -17.56 6.21 21.94
C GLY A 248 -19.07 6.17 21.71
N TYR A 249 -19.77 5.07 21.99
CA TYR A 249 -21.23 4.93 21.76
C TYR A 249 -22.10 6.04 22.40
N GLN A 250 -21.62 6.62 23.50
CA GLN A 250 -22.30 7.73 24.19
C GLN A 250 -22.24 9.04 23.39
N ARG A 251 -21.32 9.14 22.43
CA ARG A 251 -21.02 10.33 21.61
C ARG A 251 -21.43 10.16 20.16
N THR A 252 -21.98 9.01 19.78
CA THR A 252 -22.47 8.74 18.42
C THR A 252 -23.93 9.18 18.29
N THR A 253 -24.26 9.80 17.16
CA THR A 253 -25.64 9.92 16.67
C THR A 253 -26.01 8.65 15.90
N LEU A 254 -27.28 8.25 15.92
CA LEU A 254 -27.70 7.04 15.19
C LEU A 254 -27.77 7.32 13.67
N PRO A 255 -27.34 6.38 12.82
CA PRO A 255 -27.48 6.50 11.38
C PRO A 255 -28.95 6.54 10.95
N ARG A 256 -29.20 7.23 9.85
CA ARG A 256 -30.53 7.60 9.31
C ARG A 256 -31.36 6.35 8.97
N HIS A 257 -32.48 6.13 9.65
CA HIS A 257 -33.54 5.25 9.13
C HIS A 257 -34.30 6.01 8.03
N SER A 258 -34.10 5.67 6.76
CA SER A 258 -34.96 6.17 5.68
C SER A 258 -36.31 5.44 5.71
N GLY A 259 -37.15 5.77 6.69
CA GLY A 259 -38.53 5.30 6.73
C GLY A 259 -39.34 5.97 5.63
N LYS A 260 -39.57 5.26 4.51
CA LYS A 260 -40.65 5.64 3.57
C LYS A 260 -41.97 5.54 4.33
N LYS A 261 -42.68 6.67 4.48
CA LYS A 261 -44.08 6.67 4.91
C LYS A 261 -44.91 5.93 3.87
N ALA A 262 -45.38 4.73 4.20
CA ALA A 262 -46.43 4.07 3.45
C ALA A 262 -47.71 4.94 3.51
N LYS A 263 -48.31 5.15 2.35
CA LYS A 263 -49.64 5.74 2.19
C LYS A 263 -50.70 4.65 2.34
#